data_AF-A0A671RSP2-F1
#
_entry.id   AF-A0A671RSP2-F1
#
_cell.length_a   1.000
_cell.length_b   1.000
_cell.length_c   1.000
_cell.angle_alpha   90.00
_cell.angle_beta   90.00
_cell.angle_gamma   90.00
#
_symmetry.space_group_name_H-M   'P 1'
#
loop_
_entity.id
_entity.type
_entity.pdbx_description
1 polymer ?
#
loop_
_entity_poly.entity_id
_entity_poly.type
_entity_poly.pdbx_seq_one_letter_code
_entity_poly.pdbx_strand_id
1 'polypeptide(L)'
;MLLIIAISVVCYRRKSQQAEREYEKVKHQLENLEESVRDRCKKEFTDLMIEMEDHTNDISEGRIPFLDYKTYTDRVFFLPSKDGANDVMITGKLDIPESRRATVTQALNQFSNLLNSKTFLINFIRTLEGRPDFNARAKVYFASLLTVALHGKLEYYTDIMRTLLLGLMEDYVHSKNPKLLLRRSDAYCTTMDSAGEPLYKLFRAIKHQIEKGPVDAQVKKAKYTLNDTGLLGDDVEYIVLTLQVRVQGEGPDITPVKVLNCDTISQVKEKIIEQVYKNQPHSQRPKVDSVTLEWRPGSTGQILSDLDVTSQKEGRWRRINTLAHYNVCDNATVVLSRVQHTQQSYDQNHDNHEERNALLEDDKVFHLVRPADELDEMKSKRGSIKDKSMTKAITEIYLTRLLSVKGTLQQFVDDFFRSVLCSGASVPPAVKYFFDFLDEQALRHENVDEETIHIWKTNSLPLRFWVNILKNPHFIFDVHVSEVVDASLSVIAQTFMDACTKTEHKLSRDSPSNKLLYAKEISTYKRMVDEYYKGIRQMVSVSDQEMNTHLAEVSRAHTDKLNTQVALHQLYRYASKYYDGIIMSLDEDPAAQSKQLTLRLQQIAAALENKVTDL
;
A
#
# COMPACT_ATOMS: atom_id res chain seq x y z
N MET A 1 -6.50 -11.12 -55.27
CA MET A 1 -7.27 -11.03 -54.01
C MET A 1 -7.26 -12.34 -53.23
N LEU A 2 -7.90 -13.42 -53.68
CA LEU A 2 -7.94 -14.70 -52.95
C LEU A 2 -6.56 -15.32 -52.64
N LEU A 3 -5.61 -15.21 -53.58
CA LEU A 3 -4.23 -15.70 -53.41
C LEU A 3 -3.45 -14.91 -52.35
N ILE A 4 -3.68 -13.59 -52.27
CA ILE A 4 -3.08 -12.70 -51.26
C ILE A 4 -3.67 -12.99 -49.88
N ILE A 5 -4.99 -13.22 -49.81
CA ILE A 5 -5.68 -13.63 -48.57
C ILE A 5 -5.14 -14.99 -48.11
N ALA A 6 -5.00 -15.97 -49.01
CA ALA A 6 -4.46 -17.28 -48.69
C ALA A 6 -3.01 -17.21 -48.16
N ILE A 7 -2.14 -16.44 -48.81
CA ILE A 7 -0.76 -16.21 -48.33
C ILE A 7 -0.77 -15.53 -46.97
N SER A 8 -1.62 -14.51 -46.75
CA SER A 8 -1.75 -13.81 -45.47
C SER A 8 -2.21 -14.75 -44.35
N VAL A 9 -3.18 -15.63 -44.61
CA VAL A 9 -3.65 -16.65 -43.67
C VAL A 9 -2.55 -17.67 -43.36
N VAL A 10 -1.79 -18.12 -44.35
CA VAL A 10 -0.66 -19.04 -44.15
C VAL A 10 0.47 -18.40 -43.35
N CYS A 11 0.82 -17.14 -43.65
CA CYS A 11 1.80 -16.37 -42.89
C CYS A 11 1.33 -16.14 -41.44
N TYR A 12 0.06 -15.77 -41.24
CA TYR A 12 -0.53 -15.60 -39.92
C TYR A 12 -0.54 -16.92 -39.13
N ARG A 13 -0.92 -18.04 -39.76
CA ARG A 13 -0.88 -19.37 -39.14
C ARG A 13 0.53 -19.81 -38.79
N ARG A 14 1.51 -19.61 -39.68
CA ARG A 14 2.92 -19.91 -39.39
C ARG A 14 3.45 -19.07 -38.24
N LYS A 15 3.17 -17.76 -38.23
CA LYS A 15 3.56 -16.85 -37.15
C LYS A 15 2.89 -17.23 -35.83
N SER A 16 1.61 -17.60 -35.86
CA SER A 16 0.87 -18.09 -34.69
C SER A 16 1.44 -19.39 -34.14
N GLN A 17 1.71 -20.38 -35.01
CA GLN A 17 2.33 -21.64 -34.60
C GLN A 17 3.75 -21.44 -34.06
N GLN A 18 4.52 -20.50 -34.63
CA GLN A 18 5.84 -20.17 -34.10
C GLN A 18 5.74 -19.55 -32.71
N ALA A 19 4.83 -18.59 -32.51
CA ALA A 19 4.59 -17.97 -31.21
C ALA A 19 4.13 -18.99 -30.15
N GLU A 20 3.28 -19.94 -30.54
CA GLU A 20 2.82 -21.03 -29.66
C GLU A 20 3.97 -21.99 -29.27
N ARG A 21 4.84 -22.34 -30.22
CA ARG A 21 6.05 -23.13 -29.91
C ARG A 21 7.02 -22.39 -29.01
N GLU A 22 7.17 -21.08 -29.19
CA GLU A 22 8.01 -20.25 -28.32
C GLU A 22 7.44 -20.17 -26.90
N TYR A 23 6.12 -20.00 -26.78
CA TYR A 23 5.39 -20.03 -25.52
C TYR A 23 5.60 -21.36 -24.77
N GLU A 24 5.37 -22.51 -25.43
CA GLU A 24 5.56 -23.83 -24.81
C GLU A 24 7.02 -24.07 -24.40
N LYS A 25 7.99 -23.59 -25.18
CA LYS A 25 9.41 -23.65 -24.80
C LYS A 25 9.70 -22.86 -23.52
N VAL A 26 9.22 -21.61 -23.43
CA VAL A 26 9.43 -20.77 -22.23
C VAL A 26 8.76 -21.40 -21.02
N LYS A 27 7.54 -21.91 -21.17
CA LYS A 27 6.81 -22.61 -20.11
C LYS A 27 7.59 -23.83 -19.59
N HIS A 28 8.06 -24.69 -20.49
CA HIS A 28 8.82 -25.88 -20.10
C HIS A 28 10.17 -25.54 -19.43
N GLN A 29 10.85 -24.48 -19.90
CA GLN A 29 12.06 -23.97 -19.23
C GLN A 29 11.77 -23.50 -17.80
N LEU A 30 10.66 -22.80 -17.60
CA LEU A 30 10.23 -22.35 -16.28
C LEU A 30 9.88 -23.52 -15.35
N GLU A 31 9.18 -24.53 -15.86
CA GLU A 31 8.84 -25.75 -15.11
C GLU A 31 10.09 -26.50 -14.64
N ASN A 32 11.10 -26.64 -15.51
CA ASN A 32 12.36 -27.29 -15.17
C ASN A 32 13.12 -26.50 -14.08
N LEU A 33 13.10 -25.16 -14.15
CA LEU A 33 13.71 -24.31 -13.11
C LEU A 33 12.95 -24.40 -11.79
N GLU A 34 11.60 -24.37 -11.82
CA GLU A 34 10.76 -24.53 -10.63
C GLU A 34 10.99 -25.90 -9.96
N GLU A 35 11.09 -26.97 -10.76
CA GLU A 35 11.41 -28.31 -10.26
C GLU A 35 12.80 -28.36 -9.60
N SER A 36 13.79 -27.67 -10.18
CA SER A 36 15.15 -27.63 -9.62
C SER A 36 15.23 -26.97 -8.23
N VAL A 37 14.34 -26.01 -7.95
CA VAL A 37 14.30 -25.30 -6.66
C VAL A 37 13.29 -25.89 -5.68
N ARG A 38 12.38 -26.77 -6.13
CA ARG A 38 11.25 -27.28 -5.34
C ARG A 38 11.64 -27.83 -3.96
N ASP A 39 12.67 -28.66 -3.89
CA ASP A 39 13.06 -29.29 -2.62
C ASP A 39 13.70 -28.26 -1.66
N ARG A 40 14.40 -27.26 -2.20
CA ARG A 40 14.88 -26.11 -1.43
C ARG A 40 13.70 -25.29 -0.91
N CYS A 41 12.73 -24.95 -1.76
CA CYS A 41 11.53 -24.21 -1.37
C CYS A 41 10.77 -24.93 -0.24
N LYS A 42 10.59 -26.25 -0.34
CA LYS A 42 9.91 -27.03 0.70
C LYS A 42 10.63 -26.95 2.04
N LYS A 43 11.96 -27.09 2.02
CA LYS A 43 12.76 -26.96 3.23
C LYS A 43 12.68 -25.54 3.81
N GLU A 44 12.89 -24.52 2.98
CA GLU A 44 12.81 -23.11 3.39
C GLU A 44 11.41 -22.74 3.91
N PHE A 45 10.36 -23.31 3.33
CA PHE A 45 8.98 -23.15 3.79
C PHE A 45 8.76 -23.81 5.15
N THR A 46 9.24 -25.04 5.36
CA THR A 46 9.14 -25.69 6.67
C THR A 46 9.91 -24.91 7.74
N ASP A 47 11.13 -24.43 7.43
CA ASP A 47 11.91 -23.59 8.33
C ASP A 47 11.15 -22.29 8.67
N LEU A 48 10.60 -21.62 7.65
CA LEU A 48 9.80 -20.40 7.83
C LEU A 48 8.55 -20.67 8.67
N MET A 49 7.87 -21.81 8.45
CA MET A 49 6.69 -22.16 9.21
C MET A 49 7.00 -22.42 10.68
N ILE A 50 8.08 -23.16 10.96
CA ILE A 50 8.54 -23.39 12.33
C ILE A 50 8.88 -22.06 13.00
N GLU A 51 9.64 -21.18 12.32
CA GLU A 51 9.99 -19.89 12.90
C GLU A 51 8.75 -19.01 13.09
N MET A 52 7.80 -19.00 12.16
CA MET A 52 6.54 -18.27 12.33
C MET A 52 5.69 -18.83 13.47
N GLU A 53 5.62 -20.16 13.62
CA GLU A 53 4.92 -20.87 14.71
C GLU A 53 5.58 -20.62 16.08
N ASP A 54 6.91 -20.66 16.18
CA ASP A 54 7.63 -20.30 17.40
C ASP A 54 7.37 -18.84 17.80
N HIS A 55 7.32 -17.93 16.83
CA HIS A 55 6.92 -16.54 17.08
C HIS A 55 5.43 -16.37 17.41
N THR A 56 4.57 -17.36 17.17
CA THR A 56 3.13 -17.31 17.51
C THR A 56 2.78 -18.11 18.77
N ASN A 57 3.52 -19.18 19.09
CA ASN A 57 3.30 -20.06 20.25
C ASN A 57 3.80 -19.43 21.56
N ASP A 58 4.85 -18.61 21.51
CA ASP A 58 5.35 -17.81 22.65
C ASP A 58 4.41 -16.66 23.05
N ILE A 59 3.32 -16.47 22.30
CA ILE A 59 2.37 -15.39 22.50
C ILE A 59 1.02 -16.02 22.83
N SER A 60 0.78 -16.21 24.13
CA SER A 60 -0.59 -16.22 24.63
C SER A 60 -1.28 -14.96 24.10
N GLU A 61 -2.20 -15.13 23.15
CA GLU A 61 -3.02 -14.04 22.58
C GLU A 61 -2.23 -12.86 21.97
N GLY A 62 -1.34 -13.15 21.02
CA GLY A 62 -0.70 -12.12 20.20
C GLY A 62 -1.69 -11.46 19.26
N ARG A 63 -2.51 -10.52 19.76
CA ARG A 63 -3.43 -9.73 18.93
C ARG A 63 -2.60 -9.11 17.80
N ILE A 64 -2.90 -9.53 16.58
CA ILE A 64 -2.49 -8.83 15.36
C ILE A 64 -2.69 -7.33 15.62
N PRO A 65 -1.68 -6.47 15.36
CA PRO A 65 -1.71 -5.07 15.78
C PRO A 65 -2.63 -4.25 14.87
N PHE A 66 -3.91 -4.60 14.84
CA PHE A 66 -4.95 -3.86 14.14
C PHE A 66 -5.01 -2.43 14.67
N LEU A 67 -5.01 -1.48 13.75
CA LEU A 67 -5.26 -0.08 14.05
C LEU A 67 -6.71 0.07 14.52
N ASP A 68 -6.94 1.05 15.39
CA ASP A 68 -8.28 1.44 15.72
C ASP A 68 -8.99 2.05 14.50
N TYR A 69 -10.32 2.00 14.51
CA TYR A 69 -11.14 2.45 13.38
C TYR A 69 -10.82 3.89 12.94
N LYS A 70 -10.53 4.78 13.90
CA LYS A 70 -10.17 6.17 13.60
C LYS A 70 -8.87 6.25 12.82
N THR A 71 -7.79 5.63 13.30
CA THR A 71 -6.50 5.66 12.59
C THR A 71 -6.58 4.95 11.25
N TYR A 72 -7.32 3.85 11.15
CA TYR A 72 -7.60 3.17 9.88
C TYR A 72 -8.27 4.11 8.87
N THR A 73 -9.38 4.75 9.27
CA THR A 73 -10.11 5.69 8.38
C THR A 73 -9.26 6.91 8.02
N ASP A 74 -8.49 7.46 8.96
CA ASP A 74 -7.60 8.59 8.69
C ASP A 74 -6.51 8.21 7.66
N ARG A 75 -5.89 7.04 7.77
CA ARG A 75 -4.87 6.56 6.81
C ARG A 75 -5.45 6.26 5.43
N VAL A 76 -6.67 5.73 5.36
CA VAL A 76 -7.33 5.38 4.10
C VAL A 76 -7.88 6.61 3.37
N PHE A 77 -8.52 7.53 4.10
CA PHE A 77 -9.16 8.72 3.53
C PHE A 77 -8.17 9.88 3.32
N PHE A 78 -7.20 10.05 4.21
CA PHE A 78 -6.23 11.14 4.17
C PHE A 78 -4.83 10.56 4.07
N LEU A 79 -4.54 9.96 2.91
CA LEU A 79 -3.23 9.39 2.57
C LEU A 79 -2.10 10.30 3.06
N PRO A 80 -1.25 9.84 4.00
CA PRO A 80 -0.11 10.61 4.45
C PRO A 80 0.77 10.90 3.23
N SER A 81 1.23 12.15 3.12
CA SER A 81 2.26 12.47 2.14
C SER A 81 3.52 11.67 2.51
N LYS A 82 4.17 11.00 1.54
CA LYS A 82 5.45 10.30 1.77
C LYS A 82 6.51 11.21 2.43
N ASP A 83 6.36 12.53 2.30
CA ASP A 83 7.32 13.53 2.79
C ASP A 83 7.01 14.09 4.19
N GLY A 84 5.94 13.64 4.89
CA GLY A 84 5.67 13.96 6.31
C GLY A 84 5.53 15.44 6.72
N ALA A 85 5.84 16.39 5.84
CA ALA A 85 6.00 17.80 6.17
C ALA A 85 4.75 18.66 5.89
N ASN A 86 3.73 18.10 5.23
CA ASN A 86 2.49 18.79 4.88
C ASN A 86 1.29 17.84 4.97
N ASP A 87 1.20 17.08 6.06
CA ASP A 87 0.08 16.17 6.28
C ASP A 87 -1.21 16.96 6.54
N VAL A 88 -2.13 16.89 5.59
CA VAL A 88 -3.51 17.39 5.73
C VAL A 88 -4.35 16.30 6.43
N MET A 89 -3.85 15.80 7.56
CA MET A 89 -4.67 14.95 8.42
C MET A 89 -5.78 15.81 9.02
N ILE A 90 -6.96 15.23 9.24
CA ILE A 90 -8.00 15.84 10.09
C ILE A 90 -7.58 15.73 11.57
N THR A 91 -6.36 16.15 11.91
CA THR A 91 -5.82 16.17 13.27
C THR A 91 -5.75 17.58 13.84
N GLY A 92 -6.18 18.60 13.09
CA GLY A 92 -6.30 19.96 13.57
C GLY A 92 -7.52 20.14 14.48
N LYS A 93 -7.31 20.65 15.70
CA LYS A 93 -8.36 21.43 16.37
C LYS A 93 -8.65 22.64 15.48
N LEU A 94 -9.93 22.97 15.29
CA LEU A 94 -10.31 24.21 14.63
C LEU A 94 -9.76 25.38 15.45
N ASP A 95 -8.76 26.10 14.90
CA ASP A 95 -8.20 27.30 15.51
C ASP A 95 -9.18 28.47 15.29
N ILE A 96 -10.27 28.44 16.06
CA ILE A 96 -11.32 29.46 16.05
C ILE A 96 -11.20 30.24 17.37
N PRO A 97 -11.12 31.58 17.32
CA PRO A 97 -11.18 32.43 18.51
C PRO A 97 -12.37 32.07 19.41
N GLU A 98 -12.16 32.01 20.72
CA GLU A 98 -13.19 31.56 21.69
C GLU A 98 -14.52 32.29 21.57
N SER A 99 -14.48 33.59 21.27
CA SER A 99 -15.66 34.43 21.07
C SER A 99 -16.53 34.01 19.88
N ARG A 100 -15.95 33.39 18.85
CA ARG A 100 -16.65 32.96 17.62
C ARG A 100 -16.98 31.48 17.59
N ARG A 101 -16.49 30.71 18.56
CA ARG A 101 -16.65 29.24 18.59
C ARG A 101 -18.12 28.83 18.51
N ALA A 102 -18.99 29.47 19.30
CA ALA A 102 -20.43 29.18 19.31
C ALA A 102 -21.10 29.49 17.96
N THR A 103 -20.84 30.67 17.38
CA THR A 103 -21.40 31.08 16.08
C THR A 103 -20.94 30.17 14.95
N VAL A 104 -19.64 29.84 14.91
CA VAL A 104 -19.08 28.96 13.87
C VAL A 104 -19.64 27.55 14.01
N THR A 105 -19.72 26.99 15.22
CA THR A 105 -20.34 25.67 15.43
C THR A 105 -21.81 25.67 15.00
N GLN A 106 -22.57 26.73 15.31
CA GLN A 106 -23.96 26.85 14.88
C GLN A 106 -24.09 26.91 13.35
N ALA A 107 -23.26 27.70 12.68
CA ALA A 107 -23.28 27.83 11.23
C ALA A 107 -22.81 26.53 10.53
N LEU A 108 -21.84 25.81 11.08
CA LEU A 108 -21.43 24.50 10.57
C LEU A 108 -22.53 23.44 10.75
N ASN A 109 -23.31 23.50 11.84
CA ASN A 109 -24.48 22.64 12.00
C ASN A 109 -25.58 22.97 10.98
N GLN A 110 -25.79 24.25 10.66
CA GLN A 110 -26.69 24.66 9.57
C GLN A 110 -26.17 24.19 8.20
N PHE A 111 -24.86 24.24 7.97
CA PHE A 111 -24.23 23.68 6.76
C PHE A 111 -24.40 22.16 6.67
N SER A 112 -24.23 21.44 7.78
CA SER A 112 -24.55 20.01 7.85
C SER A 112 -26.02 19.74 7.49
N ASN A 113 -26.95 20.59 7.94
CA ASN A 113 -28.36 20.49 7.54
C ASN A 113 -28.58 20.75 6.06
N LEU A 114 -27.80 21.63 5.41
CA LEU A 114 -27.82 21.77 3.95
C LEU A 114 -27.30 20.52 3.24
N LEU A 115 -26.20 19.93 3.73
CA LEU A 115 -25.66 18.68 3.16
C LEU A 115 -26.65 17.51 3.28
N ASN A 116 -27.57 17.53 4.24
CA ASN A 116 -28.67 16.57 4.36
C ASN A 116 -29.78 16.76 3.31
N SER A 117 -29.74 17.83 2.50
CA SER A 117 -30.63 18.00 1.35
C SER A 117 -30.02 17.33 0.12
N LYS A 118 -30.65 16.26 -0.37
CA LYS A 118 -30.23 15.54 -1.58
C LYS A 118 -30.02 16.46 -2.78
N THR A 119 -30.95 17.40 -2.98
CA THR A 119 -30.89 18.41 -4.05
C THR A 119 -29.65 19.30 -3.91
N PHE A 120 -29.37 19.81 -2.70
CA PHE A 120 -28.20 20.65 -2.45
C PHE A 120 -26.91 19.88 -2.74
N LEU A 121 -26.78 18.67 -2.16
CA LEU A 121 -25.55 17.91 -2.20
C LEU A 121 -25.20 17.46 -3.62
N ILE A 122 -26.19 17.03 -4.41
CA ILE A 122 -25.96 16.64 -5.81
C ILE A 122 -25.52 17.85 -6.65
N ASN A 123 -26.19 19.00 -6.52
CA ASN A 123 -25.80 20.21 -7.24
C ASN A 123 -24.42 20.71 -6.80
N PHE A 124 -24.12 20.65 -5.50
CA PHE A 124 -22.81 20.99 -4.97
C PHE A 124 -21.71 20.14 -5.59
N ILE A 125 -21.86 18.81 -5.60
CA ILE A 125 -20.87 17.89 -6.19
C ILE A 125 -20.71 18.14 -7.69
N ARG A 126 -21.81 18.18 -8.45
CA ARG A 126 -21.78 18.38 -9.91
C ARG A 126 -21.14 19.71 -10.30
N THR A 127 -21.45 20.77 -9.55
CA THR A 127 -20.86 22.09 -9.77
C THR A 127 -19.34 22.04 -9.61
N LEU A 128 -18.85 21.39 -8.56
CA LEU A 128 -17.41 21.25 -8.30
C LEU A 128 -16.75 20.40 -9.38
N GLU A 129 -17.35 19.27 -9.77
CA GLU A 129 -16.80 18.38 -10.79
C GLU A 129 -16.71 19.01 -12.18
N GLY A 130 -17.59 19.98 -12.50
CA GLY A 130 -17.57 20.73 -13.74
C GLY A 130 -16.49 21.82 -13.82
N ARG A 131 -15.78 22.12 -12.71
CA ARG A 131 -14.76 23.17 -12.68
C ARG A 131 -13.39 22.64 -13.16
N PRO A 132 -12.69 23.35 -14.05
CA PRO A 132 -11.42 22.88 -14.61
C PRO A 132 -10.26 22.88 -13.59
N ASP A 133 -10.33 23.73 -12.56
CA ASP A 133 -9.35 23.80 -11.49
C ASP A 133 -9.56 22.72 -10.40
N PHE A 134 -10.65 21.96 -10.47
CA PHE A 134 -10.95 20.87 -9.53
C PHE A 134 -10.30 19.56 -9.98
N ASN A 135 -9.00 19.44 -9.69
CA ASN A 135 -8.16 18.32 -10.10
C ASN A 135 -8.46 17.01 -9.35
N ALA A 136 -7.86 15.89 -9.80
CA ALA A 136 -8.09 14.57 -9.22
C ALA A 136 -7.73 14.47 -7.72
N ARG A 137 -6.69 15.17 -7.26
CA ARG A 137 -6.29 15.18 -5.84
C ARG A 137 -7.34 15.91 -4.99
N ALA A 138 -7.86 17.04 -5.48
CA ALA A 138 -8.94 17.78 -4.83
C ALA A 138 -10.24 16.98 -4.78
N LYS A 139 -10.55 16.19 -5.82
CA LYS A 139 -11.69 15.27 -5.86
C LYS A 139 -11.61 14.21 -4.77
N VAL A 140 -10.46 13.52 -4.64
CA VAL A 140 -10.25 12.48 -3.62
C VAL A 140 -10.32 13.08 -2.21
N TYR A 141 -9.68 14.23 -2.00
CA TYR A 141 -9.72 14.91 -0.71
C TYR A 141 -11.14 15.36 -0.35
N PHE A 142 -11.88 15.94 -1.30
CA PHE A 142 -13.28 16.33 -1.10
C PHE A 142 -14.19 15.13 -0.81
N ALA A 143 -14.05 14.03 -1.55
CA ALA A 143 -14.81 12.79 -1.31
C ALA A 143 -14.54 12.20 0.08
N SER A 144 -13.28 12.28 0.52
CA SER A 144 -12.84 11.85 1.86
C SER A 144 -13.46 12.71 2.96
N LEU A 145 -13.44 14.04 2.79
CA LEU A 145 -14.11 14.97 3.71
C LEU A 145 -15.62 14.73 3.77
N LEU A 146 -16.27 14.49 2.61
CA LEU A 146 -17.69 14.23 2.53
C LEU A 146 -18.07 12.92 3.23
N THR A 147 -17.27 11.87 3.04
CA THR A 147 -17.44 10.58 3.72
C THR A 147 -17.38 10.76 5.24
N VAL A 148 -16.39 11.51 5.74
CA VAL A 148 -16.29 11.79 7.19
C VAL A 148 -17.45 12.64 7.70
N ALA A 149 -17.86 13.68 6.96
CA ALA A 149 -18.95 14.57 7.35
C ALA A 149 -20.31 13.87 7.40
N LEU A 150 -20.54 12.88 6.52
CA LEU A 150 -21.78 12.11 6.44
C LEU A 150 -21.68 10.71 7.09
N HIS A 151 -20.57 10.41 7.78
CA HIS A 151 -20.35 9.10 8.38
C HIS A 151 -21.41 8.73 9.43
N GLY A 152 -21.98 9.72 10.11
CA GLY A 152 -23.09 9.47 11.05
C GLY A 152 -24.44 9.15 10.40
N LYS A 153 -24.52 9.17 9.06
CA LYS A 153 -25.74 8.90 8.28
C LYS A 153 -25.41 8.10 7.02
N LEU A 154 -24.77 6.93 7.18
CA LEU A 154 -24.33 6.12 6.04
C LEU A 154 -25.47 5.66 5.13
N GLU A 155 -26.69 5.52 5.64
CA GLU A 155 -27.89 5.24 4.82
C GLU A 155 -28.12 6.34 3.77
N TYR A 156 -28.14 7.60 4.22
CA TYR A 156 -28.28 8.77 3.36
C TYR A 156 -27.08 8.90 2.41
N TYR A 157 -25.86 8.69 2.91
CA TYR A 157 -24.66 8.74 2.09
C TYR A 157 -24.70 7.69 0.96
N THR A 158 -25.13 6.46 1.26
CA THR A 158 -25.27 5.38 0.27
C THR A 158 -26.31 5.72 -0.80
N ASP A 159 -27.45 6.33 -0.44
CA ASP A 159 -28.46 6.79 -1.41
C ASP A 159 -27.91 7.88 -2.35
N ILE A 160 -27.13 8.83 -1.81
CA ILE A 160 -26.47 9.86 -2.61
C ILE A 160 -25.44 9.23 -3.56
N MET A 161 -24.58 8.35 -3.05
CA MET A 161 -23.58 7.64 -3.86
C MET A 161 -24.24 6.80 -4.97
N ARG A 162 -25.34 6.11 -4.67
CA ARG A 162 -26.14 5.39 -5.67
C ARG A 162 -26.66 6.34 -6.75
N THR A 163 -27.21 7.48 -6.36
CA THR A 163 -27.76 8.46 -7.32
C THR A 163 -26.67 9.05 -8.22
N LEU A 164 -25.50 9.39 -7.65
CA LEU A 164 -24.36 9.91 -8.41
C LEU A 164 -23.79 8.84 -9.34
N LEU A 165 -23.67 7.60 -8.87
CA LEU A 165 -23.18 6.48 -9.66
C LEU A 165 -24.12 6.16 -10.82
N LEU A 166 -25.44 6.18 -10.60
CA LEU A 166 -26.44 6.00 -11.66
C LEU A 166 -26.25 7.03 -12.78
N GLY A 167 -26.14 8.31 -12.44
CA GLY A 167 -25.90 9.36 -13.45
C GLY A 167 -24.58 9.15 -14.21
N LEU A 168 -23.52 8.77 -13.50
CA LEU A 168 -22.22 8.47 -14.12
C LEU A 168 -22.28 7.22 -15.01
N MET A 169 -23.06 6.21 -14.64
CA MET A 169 -23.30 5.02 -15.45
C MET A 169 -24.04 5.37 -16.74
N GLU A 170 -25.13 6.13 -16.65
CA GLU A 170 -25.89 6.59 -17.82
C GLU A 170 -24.99 7.38 -18.78
N ASP A 171 -24.17 8.30 -18.27
CA ASP A 171 -23.20 9.04 -19.10
C ASP A 171 -22.23 8.10 -19.81
N TYR A 172 -21.66 7.11 -19.10
CA TYR A 172 -20.68 6.21 -19.69
C TYR A 172 -21.27 5.21 -20.67
N VAL A 173 -22.52 4.78 -20.45
CA VAL A 173 -23.23 3.86 -21.32
C VAL A 173 -23.67 4.55 -22.62
N HIS A 174 -24.08 5.82 -22.56
CA HIS A 174 -24.60 6.54 -23.73
C HIS A 174 -23.51 7.35 -24.49
N SER A 175 -22.52 7.90 -23.78
CA SER A 175 -21.56 8.86 -24.36
C SER A 175 -20.11 8.38 -24.39
N LYS A 176 -19.77 7.29 -23.70
CA LYS A 176 -18.39 6.76 -23.59
C LYS A 176 -18.37 5.23 -23.70
N ASN A 177 -17.23 4.63 -23.39
CA ASN A 177 -17.10 3.17 -23.33
C ASN A 177 -17.47 2.70 -21.91
N PRO A 178 -18.52 1.86 -21.74
CA PRO A 178 -18.95 1.37 -20.43
C PRO A 178 -17.86 0.55 -19.72
N LYS A 179 -16.92 -0.08 -20.43
CA LYS A 179 -15.77 -0.79 -19.84
C LYS A 179 -14.80 0.12 -19.07
N LEU A 180 -14.90 1.44 -19.23
CA LEU A 180 -14.06 2.41 -18.52
C LEU A 180 -14.67 2.92 -17.21
N LEU A 181 -15.89 2.48 -16.87
CA LEU A 181 -16.59 2.85 -15.63
C LEU A 181 -15.82 2.39 -14.38
N LEU A 182 -15.92 3.16 -13.29
CA LEU A 182 -15.37 2.86 -11.96
C LEU A 182 -13.83 2.70 -11.88
N ARG A 183 -13.10 2.93 -12.97
CA ARG A 183 -11.62 2.92 -12.95
C ARG A 183 -11.01 3.98 -12.03
N ARG A 184 -11.80 4.98 -11.59
CA ARG A 184 -11.38 6.14 -10.78
C ARG A 184 -12.19 6.40 -9.50
N SER A 185 -13.05 5.48 -9.06
CA SER A 185 -13.83 5.64 -7.81
C SER A 185 -13.23 4.83 -6.65
N ASP A 186 -13.39 5.30 -5.41
CA ASP A 186 -12.93 4.64 -4.19
C ASP A 186 -14.13 4.00 -3.47
N ALA A 187 -13.99 2.74 -3.07
CA ALA A 187 -15.04 1.97 -2.39
C ALA A 187 -14.57 1.56 -0.99
N TYR A 188 -15.45 1.73 -0.01
CA TYR A 188 -15.24 1.32 1.37
C TYR A 188 -15.82 -0.09 1.58
N CYS A 189 -15.07 -0.99 2.21
CA CYS A 189 -15.58 -2.33 2.53
C CYS A 189 -15.15 -2.76 3.94
N THR A 190 -16.08 -3.33 4.68
CA THR A 190 -15.92 -3.87 6.05
C THR A 190 -15.41 -5.32 6.07
N THR A 191 -14.84 -5.82 4.97
CA THR A 191 -14.32 -7.20 4.79
C THR A 191 -13.09 -7.56 5.64
N MET A 192 -12.67 -6.73 6.60
CA MET A 192 -11.37 -6.88 7.27
C MET A 192 -11.29 -8.03 8.26
N ASP A 193 -12.42 -8.49 8.80
CA ASP A 193 -12.43 -9.45 9.91
C ASP A 193 -11.96 -10.86 9.50
N SER A 194 -12.16 -11.27 8.24
CA SER A 194 -11.73 -12.59 7.72
C SER A 194 -10.39 -12.57 6.97
N ALA A 195 -10.04 -11.43 6.36
CA ALA A 195 -8.85 -11.29 5.52
C ALA A 195 -7.64 -10.67 6.24
N GLY A 196 -7.84 -10.07 7.42
CA GLY A 196 -6.79 -9.42 8.19
C GLY A 196 -5.68 -10.37 8.64
N GLU A 197 -6.02 -11.53 9.19
CA GLU A 197 -5.02 -12.51 9.65
C GLU A 197 -4.17 -13.08 8.51
N PRO A 198 -4.74 -13.59 7.40
CA PRO A 198 -3.95 -14.04 6.25
C PRO A 198 -3.05 -12.95 5.67
N LEU A 199 -3.54 -11.69 5.61
CA LEU A 199 -2.73 -10.56 5.15
C LEU A 199 -1.54 -10.28 6.08
N TYR A 200 -1.76 -10.29 7.40
CA TYR A 200 -0.70 -10.07 8.36
C TYR A 200 0.35 -11.18 8.32
N LYS A 201 -0.08 -12.44 8.21
CA LYS A 201 0.82 -13.59 8.04
C LYS A 201 1.63 -13.48 6.75
N LEU A 202 1.00 -13.10 5.63
CA LEU A 202 1.70 -12.85 4.36
C LEU A 202 2.74 -11.74 4.49
N PHE A 203 2.38 -10.61 5.09
CA PHE A 203 3.31 -9.50 5.34
C PHE A 203 4.50 -9.93 6.19
N ARG A 204 4.25 -10.64 7.30
CA ARG A 204 5.30 -11.17 8.21
C ARG A 204 6.21 -12.16 7.49
N ALA A 205 5.64 -13.07 6.70
CA ALA A 205 6.39 -14.05 5.92
C ALA A 205 7.32 -13.38 4.89
N ILE A 206 6.81 -12.40 4.14
CA ILE A 206 7.62 -11.63 3.18
C ILE A 206 8.76 -10.90 3.88
N LYS A 207 8.44 -10.17 4.95
CA LYS A 207 9.42 -9.39 5.72
C LYS A 207 10.53 -10.29 6.26
N HIS A 208 10.15 -11.37 6.94
CA HIS A 208 11.10 -12.33 7.49
C HIS A 208 11.96 -12.97 6.40
N GLN A 209 11.38 -13.38 5.27
CA GLN A 209 12.11 -13.99 4.17
C GLN A 209 13.13 -13.02 3.54
N ILE A 210 12.79 -11.73 3.44
CA ILE A 210 13.72 -10.69 2.97
C ILE A 210 14.88 -10.51 3.96
N GLU A 211 14.58 -10.39 5.25
CA GLU A 211 15.56 -10.10 6.32
C GLU A 211 16.49 -11.27 6.67
N LYS A 212 16.13 -12.49 6.25
CA LYS A 212 16.97 -13.69 6.32
C LYS A 212 18.25 -13.59 5.47
N GLY A 213 18.26 -12.69 4.47
CA GLY A 213 19.40 -12.47 3.59
C GLY A 213 19.89 -11.02 3.61
N PRO A 214 21.03 -10.73 2.95
CA PRO A 214 21.58 -9.39 2.87
C PRO A 214 20.60 -8.41 2.21
N VAL A 215 20.48 -7.23 2.82
CA VAL A 215 19.72 -6.08 2.29
C VAL A 215 20.64 -4.87 2.25
N ASP A 216 20.79 -4.25 1.08
CA ASP A 216 21.56 -3.02 0.94
C ASP A 216 20.78 -1.82 1.48
N ALA A 217 21.40 -1.05 2.38
CA ALA A 217 20.74 0.04 3.09
C ALA A 217 20.58 1.30 2.21
N GLN A 218 21.40 1.46 1.17
CA GLN A 218 21.41 2.63 0.28
C GLN A 218 20.61 2.37 -0.99
N VAL A 219 20.91 1.29 -1.73
CA VAL A 219 20.21 0.97 -2.99
C VAL A 219 18.89 0.22 -2.79
N LYS A 220 18.58 -0.18 -1.54
CA LYS A 220 17.35 -0.91 -1.17
C LYS A 220 17.13 -2.17 -2.02
N LYS A 221 18.22 -2.89 -2.29
CA LYS A 221 18.19 -4.20 -2.97
C LYS A 221 18.42 -5.32 -1.97
N ALA A 222 17.78 -6.47 -2.17
CA ALA A 222 17.89 -7.62 -1.28
C ALA A 222 18.22 -8.92 -2.03
N LYS A 223 18.81 -9.88 -1.31
CA LYS A 223 19.11 -11.22 -1.85
C LYS A 223 17.85 -12.06 -2.05
N TYR A 224 16.92 -11.98 -1.09
CA TYR A 224 15.63 -12.66 -1.13
C TYR A 224 14.54 -11.62 -1.33
N THR A 225 13.99 -11.53 -2.53
CA THR A 225 12.89 -10.61 -2.87
C THR A 225 12.05 -11.24 -3.98
N LEU A 226 10.82 -10.78 -4.15
CA LEU A 226 9.99 -11.14 -5.31
C LEU A 226 10.16 -10.18 -6.49
N ASN A 227 10.80 -9.03 -6.26
CA ASN A 227 11.01 -7.99 -7.27
C ASN A 227 12.37 -8.17 -7.98
N ASP A 228 12.36 -8.32 -9.30
CA ASP A 228 13.55 -8.54 -10.12
C ASP A 228 14.50 -7.33 -10.13
N THR A 229 13.96 -6.12 -10.23
CA THR A 229 14.73 -4.87 -10.18
C THR A 229 15.36 -4.60 -8.81
N GLY A 230 14.75 -5.16 -7.75
CA GLY A 230 15.21 -5.06 -6.37
C GLY A 230 16.18 -6.16 -5.95
N LEU A 231 16.58 -7.06 -6.87
CA LEU A 231 17.46 -8.18 -6.54
C LEU A 231 18.93 -7.73 -6.45
N LEU A 232 19.64 -8.21 -5.44
CA LEU A 232 21.09 -8.00 -5.33
C LEU A 232 21.83 -8.77 -6.43
N GLY A 233 22.56 -8.01 -7.24
CA GLY A 233 23.28 -8.53 -8.40
C GLY A 233 24.50 -9.37 -8.02
N ASP A 234 25.21 -8.97 -6.96
CA ASP A 234 26.39 -9.64 -6.45
C ASP A 234 26.02 -10.76 -5.46
N ASP A 235 26.74 -11.87 -5.50
CA ASP A 235 26.63 -12.90 -4.46
C ASP A 235 27.44 -12.47 -3.24
N VAL A 236 26.80 -11.65 -2.39
CA VAL A 236 27.37 -11.24 -1.12
C VAL A 236 27.45 -12.46 -0.21
N GLU A 237 28.67 -12.85 0.17
CA GLU A 237 28.90 -13.84 1.22
C GLU A 237 28.52 -13.24 2.57
N TYR A 238 27.75 -13.99 3.35
CA TYR A 238 27.29 -13.54 4.67
C TYR A 238 27.24 -14.71 5.64
N ILE A 239 27.36 -14.38 6.92
CA ILE A 239 27.31 -15.31 8.05
C ILE A 239 26.20 -14.83 8.97
N VAL A 240 25.35 -15.78 9.39
CA VAL A 240 24.33 -15.52 10.41
C VAL A 240 25.00 -15.53 11.78
N LEU A 241 24.80 -14.48 12.55
CA LEU A 241 25.28 -14.31 13.92
C LEU A 241 24.09 -14.25 14.87
N THR A 242 24.22 -14.82 16.07
CA THR A 242 23.27 -14.67 17.17
C THR A 242 23.86 -13.72 18.20
N LEU A 243 23.28 -12.53 18.35
CA LEU A 243 23.69 -11.55 19.36
C LEU A 243 22.96 -11.79 20.68
N GLN A 244 23.68 -11.67 21.79
CA GLN A 244 23.13 -11.72 23.14
C GLN A 244 22.80 -10.29 23.58
N VAL A 245 21.55 -9.87 23.39
CA VAL A 245 21.13 -8.48 23.61
C VAL A 245 20.69 -8.27 25.05
N ARG A 246 21.24 -7.25 25.71
CA ARG A 246 20.75 -6.72 26.98
C ARG A 246 20.17 -5.33 26.78
N VAL A 247 18.98 -5.07 27.31
CA VAL A 247 18.37 -3.73 27.29
C VAL A 247 18.74 -2.97 28.56
N GLN A 248 19.34 -1.79 28.43
CA GLN A 248 19.69 -0.97 29.58
C GLN A 248 18.42 -0.44 30.27
N GLY A 249 18.22 -0.84 31.52
CA GLY A 249 17.10 -0.38 32.35
C GLY A 249 15.90 -1.34 32.44
N GLU A 250 15.87 -2.42 31.65
CA GLU A 250 14.76 -3.40 31.64
C GLU A 250 15.10 -4.75 32.32
N GLY A 251 16.05 -4.74 33.27
CA GLY A 251 16.44 -5.95 34.03
C GLY A 251 17.63 -6.73 33.43
N PRO A 252 17.99 -7.89 33.98
CA PRO A 252 19.16 -8.67 33.56
C PRO A 252 18.91 -9.55 32.32
N ASP A 253 17.69 -9.58 31.80
CA ASP A 253 17.26 -10.50 30.74
C ASP A 253 18.07 -10.29 29.46
N ILE A 254 18.51 -11.41 28.89
CA ILE A 254 19.28 -11.46 27.66
C ILE A 254 18.38 -12.07 26.58
N THR A 255 18.17 -11.32 25.51
CA THR A 255 17.39 -11.77 24.35
C THR A 255 18.34 -12.16 23.21
N PRO A 256 18.31 -13.42 22.74
CA PRO A 256 19.07 -13.81 21.55
C PRO A 256 18.41 -13.23 20.29
N VAL A 257 19.20 -12.58 19.44
CA VAL A 257 18.73 -11.98 18.17
C VAL A 257 19.60 -12.44 17.01
N LYS A 258 18.98 -13.04 15.98
CA LYS A 258 19.67 -13.44 14.74
C LYS A 258 19.86 -12.22 13.83
N VAL A 259 21.08 -11.99 13.39
CA VAL A 259 21.47 -10.90 12.47
C VAL A 259 22.51 -11.41 11.46
N LEU A 260 22.85 -10.61 10.46
CA LEU A 260 23.88 -10.94 9.49
C LEU A 260 25.14 -10.11 9.77
N ASN A 261 26.31 -10.70 9.57
CA ASN A 261 27.58 -9.97 9.69
C ASN A 261 27.67 -8.76 8.71
N CYS A 262 26.96 -8.83 7.59
CA CYS A 262 26.87 -7.75 6.60
C CYS A 262 25.73 -6.76 6.86
N ASP A 263 24.98 -6.86 7.97
CA ASP A 263 23.97 -5.86 8.31
C ASP A 263 24.67 -4.57 8.79
N THR A 264 24.14 -3.41 8.37
CA THR A 264 24.51 -2.11 8.94
C THR A 264 24.11 -2.00 10.41
N ILE A 265 24.71 -1.09 11.16
CA ILE A 265 24.37 -0.91 12.58
C ILE A 265 22.92 -0.48 12.75
N SER A 266 22.37 0.33 11.84
CA SER A 266 20.93 0.67 11.85
C SER A 266 20.04 -0.54 11.59
N GLN A 267 20.36 -1.40 10.62
CA GLN A 267 19.62 -2.65 10.39
C GLN A 267 19.70 -3.60 11.59
N VAL A 268 20.85 -3.68 12.26
CA VAL A 268 21.00 -4.46 13.49
C VAL A 268 20.13 -3.90 14.60
N LYS A 269 20.12 -2.57 14.79
CA LYS A 269 19.23 -1.90 15.75
C LYS A 269 17.76 -2.20 15.45
N GLU A 270 17.33 -2.13 14.19
CA GLU A 270 15.97 -2.50 13.77
C GLU A 270 15.62 -3.94 14.17
N LYS A 271 16.45 -4.92 13.77
CA LYS A 271 16.23 -6.34 14.11
C LYS A 271 16.18 -6.58 15.63
N ILE A 272 17.04 -5.91 16.39
CA ILE A 272 17.04 -5.98 17.85
C ILE A 272 15.73 -5.41 18.43
N ILE A 273 15.33 -4.21 18.01
CA ILE A 273 14.09 -3.56 18.49
C ILE A 273 12.89 -4.45 18.18
N GLU A 274 12.86 -5.06 16.99
CA GLU A 274 11.76 -5.94 16.60
C GLU A 274 11.66 -7.20 17.45
N GLN A 275 12.79 -7.80 17.81
CA GLN A 275 12.80 -9.02 18.61
C GLN A 275 12.55 -8.74 20.10
N VAL A 276 13.16 -7.69 20.65
CA VAL A 276 13.00 -7.28 22.04
C VAL A 276 11.57 -6.79 22.31
N TYR A 277 11.03 -5.95 21.43
CA TYR A 277 9.69 -5.37 21.56
C TYR A 277 8.66 -6.10 20.68
N LYS A 278 8.83 -7.41 20.46
CA LYS A 278 7.98 -8.22 19.56
C LYS A 278 6.48 -8.15 19.88
N ASN A 279 6.15 -7.95 21.15
CA ASN A 279 4.77 -7.88 21.67
C ASN A 279 4.17 -6.46 21.65
N GLN A 280 4.93 -5.44 21.25
CA GLN A 280 4.44 -4.07 21.18
C GLN A 280 4.13 -3.67 19.72
N PRO A 281 3.05 -2.89 19.48
CA PRO A 281 2.79 -2.26 18.18
C PRO A 281 3.97 -1.38 17.74
N HIS A 282 4.19 -1.25 16.42
CA HIS A 282 5.36 -0.54 15.89
C HIS A 282 5.45 0.92 16.41
N SER A 283 4.33 1.64 16.51
CA SER A 283 4.31 3.03 16.98
C SER A 283 4.79 3.24 18.42
N GLN A 284 4.77 2.19 19.25
CA GLN A 284 5.20 2.25 20.65
C GLN A 284 6.67 1.90 20.84
N ARG A 285 7.31 1.35 19.80
CA ARG A 285 8.72 0.94 19.84
C ARG A 285 9.64 2.16 19.77
N PRO A 286 10.84 2.10 20.39
CA PRO A 286 11.83 3.14 20.22
C PRO A 286 12.26 3.24 18.75
N LYS A 287 12.54 4.46 18.28
CA LYS A 287 13.09 4.68 16.93
C LYS A 287 14.56 4.31 16.89
N VAL A 288 15.05 3.90 15.73
CA VAL A 288 16.45 3.52 15.48
C VAL A 288 17.45 4.61 15.90
N ASP A 289 17.09 5.89 15.70
CA ASP A 289 17.92 7.03 16.05
C ASP A 289 17.87 7.37 17.54
N SER A 290 16.84 6.90 18.26
CA SER A 290 16.67 7.14 19.69
C SER A 290 17.38 6.13 20.58
N VAL A 291 18.10 5.17 19.98
CA VAL A 291 18.84 4.13 20.68
C VAL A 291 20.28 4.05 20.21
N THR A 292 21.17 3.72 21.14
CA THR A 292 22.56 3.40 20.85
C THR A 292 22.82 1.92 21.08
N LEU A 293 23.71 1.35 20.28
CA LEU A 293 24.11 -0.04 20.37
C LEU A 293 25.57 -0.10 20.82
N GLU A 294 25.80 -0.70 21.98
CA GLU A 294 27.14 -0.84 22.57
C GLU A 294 27.55 -2.32 22.52
N TRP A 295 28.65 -2.64 21.86
CA TRP A 295 29.24 -3.97 21.87
C TRP A 295 30.24 -4.12 23.03
N ARG A 296 30.12 -5.21 23.79
CA ARG A 296 30.99 -5.48 24.96
C ARG A 296 31.75 -6.79 24.81
N PRO A 297 32.94 -6.77 24.18
CA PRO A 297 33.83 -7.94 24.12
C PRO A 297 34.56 -8.23 25.44
N GLY A 298 34.48 -7.32 26.43
CA GLY A 298 35.15 -7.42 27.74
C GLY A 298 34.69 -6.34 28.72
N SER A 299 35.59 -5.81 29.55
CA SER A 299 35.29 -4.74 30.52
C SER A 299 35.06 -3.36 29.87
N THR A 300 35.60 -3.15 28.67
CA THR A 300 35.42 -1.94 27.86
C THR A 300 34.38 -2.18 26.78
N GLY A 301 33.35 -1.34 26.72
CA GLY A 301 32.37 -1.35 25.64
C GLY A 301 32.71 -0.34 24.54
N GLN A 302 32.30 -0.67 23.31
CA GLN A 302 32.43 0.18 22.14
C GLN A 302 31.03 0.50 21.59
N ILE A 303 30.72 1.78 21.43
CA ILE A 303 29.48 2.20 20.76
C ILE A 303 29.65 1.99 19.26
N LEU A 304 28.70 1.29 18.65
CA LEU A 304 28.66 1.04 17.21
C LEU A 304 27.78 2.10 16.54
N SER A 305 28.24 2.63 15.41
CA SER A 305 27.46 3.50 14.53
C SER A 305 27.66 3.14 13.06
N ASP A 306 26.74 3.61 12.21
CA ASP A 306 26.81 3.39 10.75
C ASP A 306 28.02 4.10 10.12
N LEU A 307 28.42 5.24 10.67
CA LEU A 307 29.62 5.97 10.29
C LEU A 307 30.34 6.45 11.56
N ASP A 308 31.65 6.24 11.60
CA ASP A 308 32.52 6.71 12.67
C ASP A 308 33.94 7.01 12.13
N VAL A 309 34.86 7.32 13.04
CA VAL A 309 36.27 7.57 12.71
C VAL A 309 37.01 6.36 12.14
N THR A 310 36.45 5.16 12.29
CA THR A 310 37.00 3.90 11.78
C THR A 310 36.46 3.53 10.40
N SER A 311 35.44 4.24 9.89
CA SER A 311 34.80 3.95 8.60
C SER A 311 35.79 3.95 7.44
N GLN A 312 35.67 2.92 6.60
CA GLN A 312 36.53 2.73 5.43
C GLN A 312 36.21 3.76 4.35
N LYS A 313 37.23 4.53 3.93
CA LYS A 313 37.13 5.51 2.83
C LYS A 313 37.82 4.96 1.58
N GLU A 314 37.06 4.85 0.50
CA GLU A 314 37.51 4.46 -0.84
C GLU A 314 37.36 5.66 -1.79
N GLY A 315 38.40 6.50 -1.88
CA GLY A 315 38.34 7.72 -2.71
C GLY A 315 37.29 8.70 -2.19
N ARG A 316 36.26 9.00 -3.01
CA ARG A 316 35.12 9.85 -2.64
C ARG A 316 34.00 9.10 -1.89
N TRP A 317 34.14 7.79 -1.76
CA TRP A 317 33.11 6.94 -1.18
C TRP A 317 33.48 6.52 0.24
N ARG A 318 32.53 6.60 1.18
CA ARG A 318 32.63 5.99 2.51
C ARG A 318 31.72 4.77 2.59
N ARG A 319 32.24 3.68 3.12
CA ARG A 319 31.46 2.47 3.35
C ARG A 319 30.75 2.56 4.70
N ILE A 320 29.45 2.22 4.72
CA ILE A 320 28.68 2.10 5.97
C ILE A 320 29.25 0.93 6.78
N ASN A 321 29.48 1.17 8.07
CA ASN A 321 30.00 0.17 8.99
C ASN A 321 28.96 -0.94 9.23
N THR A 322 29.43 -2.18 9.23
CA THR A 322 28.64 -3.39 9.49
C THR A 322 29.17 -4.13 10.71
N LEU A 323 28.49 -5.18 11.16
CA LEU A 323 29.04 -6.05 12.23
C LEU A 323 30.40 -6.66 11.85
N ALA A 324 30.58 -7.00 10.58
CA ALA A 324 31.85 -7.50 10.06
C ALA A 324 32.95 -6.44 10.12
N HIS A 325 32.64 -5.15 9.93
CA HIS A 325 33.61 -4.05 10.07
C HIS A 325 34.19 -3.99 11.49
N TYR A 326 33.34 -4.17 12.50
CA TYR A 326 33.77 -4.21 13.91
C TYR A 326 34.27 -5.58 14.37
N ASN A 327 34.34 -6.58 13.48
CA ASN A 327 34.68 -7.97 13.80
C ASN A 327 33.85 -8.58 14.94
N VAL A 328 32.55 -8.29 14.96
CA VAL A 328 31.64 -8.86 15.96
C VAL A 328 31.47 -10.36 15.71
N CYS A 329 31.77 -11.17 16.72
CA CYS A 329 31.67 -12.63 16.67
C CYS A 329 30.24 -13.12 16.98
N ASP A 330 29.98 -14.39 16.65
CA ASP A 330 28.77 -15.08 17.07
C ASP A 330 28.69 -15.15 18.62
N ASN A 331 27.47 -15.05 19.16
CA ASN A 331 27.18 -14.96 20.60
C ASN A 331 27.78 -13.73 21.31
N ALA A 332 28.16 -12.69 20.57
CA ALA A 332 28.62 -11.43 21.17
C ALA A 332 27.53 -10.77 22.03
N THR A 333 27.94 -10.21 23.17
CA THR A 333 27.05 -9.44 24.03
C THR A 333 26.97 -8.00 23.56
N VAL A 334 25.75 -7.52 23.34
CA VAL A 334 25.47 -6.12 22.96
C VAL A 334 24.47 -5.52 23.93
N VAL A 335 24.60 -4.23 24.20
CA VAL A 335 23.71 -3.47 25.07
C VAL A 335 22.97 -2.44 24.24
N LEU A 336 21.64 -2.51 24.25
CA LEU A 336 20.77 -1.50 23.67
C LEU A 336 20.40 -0.48 24.76
N SER A 337 20.71 0.79 24.53
CA SER A 337 20.38 1.88 25.46
C SER A 337 19.60 2.98 24.76
N ARG A 338 18.63 3.58 25.46
CA ARG A 338 17.96 4.78 24.95
C ARG A 338 18.90 5.97 25.07
N VAL A 339 18.95 6.80 24.04
CA VAL A 339 19.65 8.09 24.08
C VAL A 339 18.94 8.95 25.12
N GLN A 340 19.51 9.04 26.33
CA GLN A 340 19.14 10.08 27.28
C GLN A 340 19.65 11.38 26.68
N HIS A 341 18.79 12.40 26.53
CA HIS A 341 19.21 13.71 26.06
C HIS A 341 20.35 14.26 26.94
N THR A 342 21.58 14.04 26.48
CA THR A 342 22.72 14.90 26.72
C THR A 342 23.24 15.30 25.35
N GLN A 343 22.64 16.38 24.81
CA GLN A 343 23.40 17.32 23.98
C GLN A 343 24.56 17.80 24.83
N GLN A 344 25.67 17.07 24.83
CA GLN A 344 26.96 17.55 25.28
C GLN A 344 28.00 16.66 24.60
N SER A 345 28.75 17.32 23.71
CA SER A 345 30.04 16.90 23.13
C SER A 345 30.09 16.22 21.75
N TYR A 346 29.20 16.53 20.79
CA TYR A 346 29.54 16.49 19.35
C TYR A 346 28.90 17.59 18.48
N ASP A 347 28.03 18.45 19.04
CA ASP A 347 27.30 19.50 18.28
C ASP A 347 27.86 20.93 18.39
N GLN A 348 29.01 21.17 19.04
CA GLN A 348 29.60 22.52 19.08
C GLN A 348 30.33 22.93 17.80
N ASN A 349 30.26 22.14 16.72
CA ASN A 349 30.78 22.55 15.40
C ASN A 349 29.68 22.73 14.34
N HIS A 350 28.39 22.61 14.67
CA HIS A 350 27.33 22.66 13.65
C HIS A 350 26.74 24.04 13.36
N ASP A 351 27.08 25.08 14.13
CA ASP A 351 26.56 26.46 13.94
C ASP A 351 27.40 27.35 13.00
N ASN A 352 28.43 26.81 12.34
CA ASN A 352 29.22 27.55 11.33
C ASN A 352 29.07 26.98 9.91
N HIS A 353 28.06 26.14 9.67
CA HIS A 353 27.91 25.39 8.42
C HIS A 353 26.98 26.02 7.38
N GLU A 354 26.36 27.17 7.62
CA GLU A 354 25.52 27.82 6.59
C GLU A 354 26.30 28.74 5.63
N GLU A 355 27.52 29.18 5.96
CA GLU A 355 28.32 30.06 5.09
C GLU A 355 29.50 29.38 4.37
N ARG A 356 29.68 28.06 4.51
CA ARG A 356 30.79 27.32 3.86
C ARG A 356 30.35 26.20 2.90
N ASN A 357 29.08 26.17 2.51
CA ASN A 357 28.50 25.16 1.61
C ASN A 357 28.65 25.51 0.12
N ALA A 358 29.88 25.76 -0.34
CA ALA A 358 30.13 25.94 -1.78
C ALA A 358 31.38 25.21 -2.33
N LEU A 359 32.23 24.61 -1.49
CA LEU A 359 33.57 24.16 -1.95
C LEU A 359 34.14 22.87 -1.32
N LEU A 360 33.34 22.03 -0.64
CA LEU A 360 33.77 20.69 -0.23
C LEU A 360 32.75 19.66 -0.75
N GLU A 361 33.20 18.75 -1.62
CA GLU A 361 32.39 17.62 -2.09
C GLU A 361 31.98 16.76 -0.89
N ASP A 362 30.67 16.63 -0.61
CA ASP A 362 30.16 15.68 0.36
C ASP A 362 30.60 14.26 -0.05
N ASP A 363 31.31 13.57 0.85
CA ASP A 363 31.73 12.19 0.62
C ASP A 363 30.48 11.32 0.43
N LYS A 364 30.37 10.63 -0.72
CA LYS A 364 29.24 9.75 -1.02
C LYS A 364 29.29 8.49 -0.16
N VAL A 365 28.15 7.89 0.18
CA VAL A 365 28.08 6.73 1.08
C VAL A 365 27.51 5.50 0.37
N PHE A 366 28.07 4.31 0.61
CA PHE A 366 27.57 3.03 0.07
C PHE A 366 27.60 1.90 1.12
N HIS A 367 26.78 0.85 0.93
CA HIS A 367 26.72 -0.30 1.84
C HIS A 367 27.37 -1.56 1.24
N LEU A 368 26.63 -2.35 0.47
CA LEU A 368 27.09 -3.59 -0.16
C LEU A 368 27.51 -3.34 -1.60
N VAL A 369 26.72 -2.54 -2.33
CA VAL A 369 26.94 -2.26 -3.74
C VAL A 369 27.12 -0.76 -3.96
N ARG A 370 28.10 -0.38 -4.79
CA ARG A 370 28.25 1.00 -5.23
C ARG A 370 27.18 1.33 -6.29
N PRO A 371 26.51 2.49 -6.20
CA PRO A 371 25.62 2.95 -7.26
C PRO A 371 26.33 2.95 -8.62
N ALA A 372 25.67 2.41 -9.65
CA ALA A 372 26.29 2.13 -10.95
C ALA A 372 26.70 3.38 -11.73
N ASP A 373 26.21 4.56 -11.36
CA ASP A 373 26.30 5.81 -12.14
C ASP A 373 27.72 6.38 -12.31
N GLU A 374 28.77 5.76 -11.75
CA GLU A 374 30.18 6.17 -11.96
C GLU A 374 31.12 5.02 -12.41
N LEU A 375 30.64 3.79 -12.59
CA LEU A 375 31.50 2.68 -13.02
C LEU A 375 31.75 2.64 -14.54
N ASP A 376 31.00 3.43 -15.32
CA ASP A 376 31.00 3.33 -16.79
C ASP A 376 32.11 4.12 -17.52
N GLU A 377 32.92 4.94 -16.84
CA GLU A 377 34.00 5.66 -17.53
C GLU A 377 35.27 4.81 -17.77
N MET A 378 35.47 3.69 -17.05
CA MET A 378 36.78 2.99 -17.09
C MET A 378 36.76 1.61 -17.78
N LYS A 379 35.60 1.06 -18.14
CA LYS A 379 35.52 -0.34 -18.67
C LYS A 379 34.62 -0.55 -19.90
N SER A 380 34.47 0.43 -20.78
CA SER A 380 33.85 0.15 -22.09
C SER A 380 34.89 0.05 -23.20
N LYS A 381 35.52 -1.14 -23.33
CA LYS A 381 36.15 -1.65 -24.56
C LYS A 381 36.68 -3.08 -24.37
N ARG A 382 35.80 -4.10 -24.44
CA ARG A 382 36.01 -5.41 -25.15
C ARG A 382 35.01 -6.50 -24.72
N GLY A 383 34.30 -7.05 -25.71
CA GLY A 383 33.91 -8.48 -25.79
C GLY A 383 32.41 -8.77 -25.69
N SER A 384 31.67 -8.98 -26.80
CA SER A 384 31.55 -10.24 -27.57
C SER A 384 30.79 -11.37 -26.84
N ILE A 385 29.78 -11.94 -27.52
CA ILE A 385 29.00 -13.20 -27.38
C ILE A 385 29.04 -13.98 -26.04
N LYS A 386 30.20 -14.10 -25.40
CA LYS A 386 30.41 -14.56 -24.01
C LYS A 386 29.65 -13.69 -22.99
N ASP A 387 29.49 -12.39 -23.27
CA ASP A 387 28.63 -11.50 -22.47
C ASP A 387 27.16 -11.94 -22.54
N LYS A 388 26.64 -12.31 -23.72
CA LYS A 388 25.24 -12.79 -23.83
C LYS A 388 25.00 -14.13 -23.11
N SER A 389 25.99 -15.02 -23.03
CA SER A 389 25.86 -16.27 -22.25
C SER A 389 26.01 -16.02 -20.75
N MET A 390 26.91 -15.12 -20.34
CA MET A 390 27.05 -14.68 -18.95
C MET A 390 25.81 -13.93 -18.49
N THR A 391 25.30 -12.96 -19.25
CA THR A 391 24.04 -12.26 -18.95
C THR A 391 22.89 -13.25 -18.82
N LYS A 392 22.78 -14.26 -19.72
CA LYS A 392 21.76 -15.33 -19.63
C LYS A 392 21.91 -16.20 -18.38
N ALA A 393 23.12 -16.64 -18.05
CA ALA A 393 23.39 -17.42 -16.83
C ALA A 393 23.10 -16.61 -15.57
N ILE A 394 23.44 -15.32 -15.59
CA ILE A 394 23.13 -14.35 -14.53
C ILE A 394 21.60 -14.15 -14.42
N THR A 395 20.87 -14.04 -15.54
CA THR A 395 19.39 -13.95 -15.52
C THR A 395 18.74 -15.23 -14.99
N GLU A 396 19.31 -16.40 -15.28
CA GLU A 396 18.83 -17.70 -14.82
C GLU A 396 19.11 -17.92 -13.31
N ILE A 397 20.25 -17.46 -12.80
CA ILE A 397 20.56 -17.42 -11.37
C ILE A 397 19.60 -16.48 -10.63
N TYR A 398 19.27 -15.33 -11.21
CA TYR A 398 18.30 -14.41 -10.62
C TYR A 398 16.89 -15.00 -10.62
N LEU A 399 16.46 -15.64 -11.71
CA LEU A 399 15.15 -16.26 -11.80
C LEU A 399 15.01 -17.43 -10.81
N THR A 400 16.04 -18.25 -10.62
CA THR A 400 16.02 -19.33 -9.60
C THR A 400 15.91 -18.81 -8.18
N ARG A 401 16.56 -17.67 -7.85
CA ARG A 401 16.38 -16.98 -6.55
C ARG A 401 14.95 -16.49 -6.36
N LEU A 402 14.39 -15.80 -7.37
CA LEU A 402 13.00 -15.33 -7.34
C LEU A 402 12.01 -16.50 -7.18
N LEU A 403 12.23 -17.60 -7.90
CA LEU A 403 11.42 -18.82 -7.79
C LEU A 403 11.52 -19.46 -6.40
N SER A 404 12.70 -19.44 -5.76
CA SER A 404 12.87 -19.93 -4.38
C SER A 404 12.03 -19.14 -3.40
N VAL A 405 12.08 -17.81 -3.48
CA VAL A 405 11.31 -16.90 -2.63
C VAL A 405 9.81 -17.06 -2.90
N LYS A 406 9.40 -17.11 -4.19
CA LYS A 406 8.02 -17.36 -4.59
C LYS A 406 7.49 -18.68 -4.03
N GLY A 407 8.26 -19.76 -4.18
CA GLY A 407 7.88 -21.10 -3.68
C GLY A 407 7.72 -21.13 -2.17
N THR A 408 8.59 -20.43 -1.43
CA THR A 408 8.52 -20.30 0.03
C THR A 408 7.30 -19.50 0.49
N LEU A 409 6.89 -18.47 -0.25
CA LEU A 409 5.76 -17.61 0.11
C LEU A 409 4.41 -18.08 -0.45
N GLN A 410 4.40 -19.11 -1.29
CA GLN A 410 3.24 -19.53 -2.09
C GLN A 410 1.99 -19.81 -1.24
N GLN A 411 2.13 -20.56 -0.15
CA GLN A 411 0.99 -20.92 0.70
C GLN A 411 0.34 -19.68 1.33
N PHE A 412 1.13 -18.71 1.80
CA PHE A 412 0.61 -17.46 2.36
C PHE A 412 -0.14 -16.62 1.32
N VAL A 413 0.34 -16.60 0.08
CA VAL A 413 -0.35 -15.93 -1.04
C VAL A 413 -1.68 -16.63 -1.34
N ASP A 414 -1.66 -17.96 -1.42
CA ASP A 414 -2.86 -18.76 -1.66
C ASP A 414 -3.90 -18.59 -0.56
N ASP A 415 -3.49 -18.60 0.70
CA ASP A 415 -4.38 -18.41 1.86
C ASP A 415 -4.99 -17.01 1.88
N PHE A 416 -4.20 -15.98 1.55
CA PHE A 416 -4.71 -14.62 1.42
C PHE A 416 -5.71 -14.50 0.25
N PHE A 417 -5.38 -15.01 -0.94
CA PHE A 417 -6.28 -14.95 -2.10
C PHE A 417 -7.56 -15.75 -1.87
N ARG A 418 -7.48 -16.91 -1.21
CA ARG A 418 -8.65 -17.70 -0.83
C ARG A 418 -9.53 -16.92 0.14
N SER A 419 -8.97 -16.34 1.20
CA SER A 419 -9.74 -15.55 2.17
C SER A 419 -10.46 -14.37 1.52
N VAL A 420 -9.79 -13.65 0.61
CA VAL A 420 -10.36 -12.51 -0.13
C VAL A 420 -11.44 -12.94 -1.14
N LEU A 421 -11.23 -14.07 -1.83
CA LEU A 421 -12.10 -14.58 -2.90
C LEU A 421 -13.03 -15.71 -2.44
N CYS A 422 -13.31 -15.81 -1.14
CA CYS A 422 -14.24 -16.81 -0.60
C CYS A 422 -15.69 -16.48 -0.93
N SER A 423 -16.47 -17.49 -1.35
CA SER A 423 -17.93 -17.40 -1.49
C SER A 423 -18.61 -18.07 -0.28
N GLY A 424 -19.64 -17.43 0.29
CA GLY A 424 -20.43 -17.95 1.41
C GLY A 424 -20.77 -16.92 2.47
N ALA A 425 -21.02 -17.36 3.71
CA ALA A 425 -21.41 -16.51 4.84
C ALA A 425 -20.35 -15.47 5.26
N SER A 426 -19.14 -15.53 4.70
CA SER A 426 -18.06 -14.57 4.90
C SER A 426 -18.11 -13.35 3.99
N VAL A 427 -19.02 -13.31 2.99
CA VAL A 427 -19.17 -12.14 2.12
C VAL A 427 -20.00 -11.07 2.82
N PRO A 428 -19.50 -9.84 2.98
CA PRO A 428 -20.27 -8.80 3.65
C PRO A 428 -21.52 -8.39 2.88
N PRO A 429 -22.62 -8.02 3.58
CA PRO A 429 -23.86 -7.56 2.96
C PRO A 429 -23.63 -6.43 1.96
N ALA A 430 -22.69 -5.52 2.25
CA ALA A 430 -22.32 -4.41 1.38
C ALA A 430 -21.81 -4.86 -0.01
N VAL A 431 -21.02 -5.94 -0.06
CA VAL A 431 -20.49 -6.47 -1.34
C VAL A 431 -21.62 -7.06 -2.17
N LYS A 432 -22.47 -7.89 -1.55
CA LYS A 432 -23.62 -8.49 -2.22
C LYS A 432 -24.58 -7.41 -2.74
N TYR A 433 -24.97 -6.47 -1.87
CA TYR A 433 -25.85 -5.37 -2.21
C TYR A 433 -25.32 -4.51 -3.37
N PHE A 434 -24.02 -4.20 -3.35
CA PHE A 434 -23.41 -3.40 -4.41
C PHE A 434 -23.25 -4.17 -5.73
N PHE A 435 -22.91 -5.46 -5.69
CA PHE A 435 -22.80 -6.28 -6.89
C PHE A 435 -24.16 -6.57 -7.53
N ASP A 436 -25.21 -6.77 -6.74
CA ASP A 436 -26.58 -6.89 -7.23
C ASP A 436 -27.02 -5.59 -7.91
N PHE A 437 -26.70 -4.42 -7.32
CA PHE A 437 -26.94 -3.13 -7.96
C PHE A 437 -26.26 -3.03 -9.34
N LEU A 438 -24.99 -3.45 -9.47
CA LEU A 438 -24.29 -3.44 -10.77
C LEU A 438 -24.93 -4.40 -11.78
N ASP A 439 -25.36 -5.59 -11.33
CA ASP A 439 -26.04 -6.57 -12.17
C ASP A 439 -27.39 -6.04 -12.66
N GLU A 440 -28.17 -5.39 -11.79
CA GLU A 440 -29.44 -4.74 -12.14
C GLU A 440 -29.25 -3.62 -13.16
N GLN A 441 -28.22 -2.77 -13.00
CA GLN A 441 -27.95 -1.71 -13.97
C GLN A 441 -27.52 -2.28 -15.32
N ALA A 442 -26.71 -3.35 -15.32
CA ALA A 442 -26.32 -4.01 -16.55
C ALA A 442 -27.53 -4.58 -17.31
N LEU A 443 -28.49 -5.18 -16.60
CA LEU A 443 -29.73 -5.71 -17.21
C LEU A 443 -30.63 -4.64 -17.84
N ARG A 444 -30.52 -3.37 -17.39
CA ARG A 444 -31.31 -2.25 -17.95
C ARG A 444 -30.75 -1.73 -19.27
N HIS A 445 -29.52 -2.11 -19.65
CA HIS A 445 -28.84 -1.58 -20.82
C HIS A 445 -28.44 -2.73 -21.78
N GLU A 446 -28.99 -2.71 -23.00
CA GLU A 446 -28.75 -3.77 -24.00
C GLU A 446 -27.30 -3.86 -24.50
N ASN A 447 -26.49 -2.81 -24.29
CA ASN A 447 -25.09 -2.73 -24.74
C ASN A 447 -24.06 -3.19 -23.69
N VAL A 448 -24.50 -3.77 -22.57
CA VAL A 448 -23.62 -4.24 -21.50
C VAL A 448 -23.47 -5.77 -21.56
N ASP A 449 -22.28 -6.24 -21.93
CA ASP A 449 -21.92 -7.66 -21.95
C ASP A 449 -21.45 -8.17 -20.58
N GLU A 450 -21.39 -9.50 -20.41
CA GLU A 450 -20.91 -10.14 -19.17
C GLU A 450 -19.46 -9.74 -18.83
N GLU A 451 -18.64 -9.46 -19.85
CA GLU A 451 -17.28 -8.95 -19.67
C GLU A 451 -17.29 -7.54 -19.03
N THR A 452 -18.21 -6.66 -19.44
CA THR A 452 -18.35 -5.32 -18.86
C THR A 452 -18.77 -5.40 -17.40
N ILE A 453 -19.71 -6.29 -17.06
CA ILE A 453 -20.11 -6.53 -15.65
C ILE A 453 -18.92 -7.00 -14.81
N HIS A 454 -18.15 -7.95 -15.34
CA HIS A 454 -16.92 -8.42 -14.69
C HIS A 454 -15.92 -7.28 -14.44
N ILE A 455 -15.75 -6.39 -15.43
CA ILE A 455 -14.89 -5.21 -15.33
C ILE A 455 -15.41 -4.25 -14.27
N TRP A 456 -16.72 -3.98 -14.20
CA TRP A 456 -17.31 -3.11 -13.18
C TRP A 456 -17.11 -3.64 -11.76
N LYS A 457 -17.34 -4.94 -11.53
CA LYS A 457 -17.08 -5.60 -10.25
C LYS A 457 -15.60 -5.56 -9.86
N THR A 458 -14.72 -5.82 -10.82
CA THR A 458 -13.27 -5.78 -10.64
C THR A 458 -12.75 -4.36 -10.32
N ASN A 459 -13.20 -3.36 -11.08
CA ASN A 459 -12.80 -1.97 -10.90
C ASN A 459 -13.36 -1.33 -9.62
N SER A 460 -14.38 -1.91 -9.01
CA SER A 460 -15.01 -1.34 -7.82
C SER A 460 -14.48 -1.91 -6.52
N LEU A 461 -14.23 -3.22 -6.44
CA LEU A 461 -13.81 -3.87 -5.19
C LEU A 461 -12.36 -4.40 -5.25
N PRO A 462 -12.00 -5.44 -6.04
CA PRO A 462 -10.64 -5.97 -6.07
C PRO A 462 -9.55 -4.94 -6.32
N LEU A 463 -9.68 -4.11 -7.36
CA LEU A 463 -8.62 -3.18 -7.74
C LEU A 463 -8.50 -1.95 -6.84
N ARG A 464 -9.54 -1.64 -6.07
CA ARG A 464 -9.61 -0.39 -5.28
C ARG A 464 -9.41 -0.63 -3.82
N PHE A 465 -10.08 -1.64 -3.30
CA PHE A 465 -9.98 -1.99 -1.91
C PHE A 465 -8.83 -2.99 -1.71
N TRP A 466 -8.94 -4.19 -2.28
CA TRP A 466 -8.01 -5.29 -1.97
C TRP A 466 -6.58 -5.05 -2.43
N VAL A 467 -6.38 -4.54 -3.65
CA VAL A 467 -5.03 -4.18 -4.13
C VAL A 467 -4.41 -3.07 -3.27
N ASN A 468 -5.20 -2.08 -2.87
CA ASN A 468 -4.69 -0.98 -2.05
C ASN A 468 -4.25 -1.46 -0.66
N ILE A 469 -5.07 -2.31 -0.05
CA ILE A 469 -4.80 -2.92 1.25
C ILE A 469 -3.61 -3.87 1.21
N LEU A 470 -3.49 -4.70 0.16
CA LEU A 470 -2.37 -5.62 -0.02
C LEU A 470 -1.05 -4.85 -0.18
N LYS A 471 -1.04 -3.75 -0.92
CA LYS A 471 0.15 -2.90 -1.09
C LYS A 471 0.49 -2.11 0.17
N ASN A 472 -0.51 -1.71 0.95
CA ASN A 472 -0.34 -0.85 2.10
C ASN A 472 -0.84 -1.53 3.38
N PRO A 473 -0.16 -2.58 3.89
CA PRO A 473 -0.59 -3.28 5.10
C PRO A 473 -0.56 -2.37 6.34
N HIS A 474 0.27 -1.31 6.32
CA HIS A 474 0.28 -0.27 7.35
C HIS A 474 -1.01 0.57 7.40
N PHE A 475 -1.95 0.43 6.46
CA PHE A 475 -3.28 1.03 6.61
C PHE A 475 -4.14 0.27 7.61
N ILE A 476 -3.89 -1.03 7.81
CA ILE A 476 -4.66 -1.87 8.73
C ILE A 476 -3.89 -2.15 10.01
N PHE A 477 -2.57 -2.34 9.90
CA PHE A 477 -1.73 -2.75 11.00
C PHE A 477 -0.78 -1.65 11.42
N ASP A 478 -0.47 -1.59 12.71
CA ASP A 478 0.62 -0.77 13.22
C ASP A 478 1.97 -1.47 12.99
N VAL A 479 2.44 -1.41 11.75
CA VAL A 479 3.67 -2.04 11.27
C VAL A 479 4.48 -1.07 10.42
N HIS A 480 5.80 -1.28 10.38
CA HIS A 480 6.68 -0.63 9.43
C HIS A 480 6.89 -1.49 8.19
N VAL A 481 6.73 -0.88 7.02
CA VAL A 481 6.92 -1.52 5.72
C VAL A 481 8.15 -0.89 5.07
N SER A 482 9.22 -1.68 4.93
CA SER A 482 10.41 -1.24 4.21
C SER A 482 10.17 -1.23 2.70
N GLU A 483 10.96 -0.45 1.95
CA GLU A 483 10.81 -0.33 0.49
C GLU A 483 10.94 -1.69 -0.24
N VAL A 484 11.79 -2.59 0.25
CA VAL A 484 11.97 -3.92 -0.33
C VAL A 484 10.73 -4.80 -0.12
N VAL A 485 10.11 -4.69 1.06
CA VAL A 485 8.85 -5.39 1.37
C VAL A 485 7.72 -4.83 0.52
N ASP A 486 7.60 -3.50 0.39
CA ASP A 486 6.62 -2.84 -0.47
C ASP A 486 6.75 -3.26 -1.94
N ALA A 487 7.99 -3.37 -2.45
CA ALA A 487 8.24 -3.86 -3.79
C ALA A 487 7.78 -5.32 -3.98
N SER A 488 8.00 -6.19 -2.99
CA SER A 488 7.54 -7.58 -3.03
C SER A 488 6.02 -7.70 -2.92
N LEU A 489 5.38 -6.91 -2.06
CA LEU A 489 3.92 -6.81 -1.98
C LEU A 489 3.32 -6.31 -3.29
N SER A 490 3.99 -5.37 -3.97
CA SER A 490 3.57 -4.87 -5.28
C SER A 490 3.59 -5.95 -6.37
N VAL A 491 4.54 -6.89 -6.33
CA VAL A 491 4.57 -8.05 -7.24
C VAL A 491 3.35 -8.94 -7.02
N ILE A 492 3.02 -9.27 -5.76
CA ILE A 492 1.85 -10.09 -5.41
C ILE A 492 0.55 -9.35 -5.77
N ALA A 493 0.49 -8.04 -5.53
CA ALA A 493 -0.66 -7.22 -5.91
C ALA A 493 -0.87 -7.20 -7.43
N GLN A 494 0.21 -7.15 -8.22
CA GLN A 494 0.10 -7.25 -9.68
C GLN A 494 -0.40 -8.63 -10.11
N THR A 495 0.02 -9.71 -9.45
CA THR A 495 -0.55 -11.05 -9.69
C THR A 495 -2.05 -11.10 -9.38
N PHE A 496 -2.49 -10.48 -8.28
CA PHE A 496 -3.91 -10.39 -7.95
C PHE A 496 -4.70 -9.60 -9.00
N MET A 497 -4.15 -8.47 -9.48
CA MET A 497 -4.75 -7.68 -10.56
C MET A 497 -4.87 -8.50 -11.85
N ASP A 498 -3.82 -9.23 -12.22
CA ASP A 498 -3.81 -10.08 -13.41
C ASP A 498 -4.83 -11.21 -13.30
N ALA A 499 -5.06 -11.75 -12.10
CA ALA A 499 -6.08 -12.77 -11.82
C ALA A 499 -7.50 -12.25 -12.03
N CYS A 500 -7.74 -10.95 -11.85
CA CYS A 500 -9.04 -10.35 -12.13
C CYS A 500 -9.27 -10.04 -13.62
N THR A 501 -8.29 -10.24 -14.50
CA THR A 501 -8.47 -10.00 -15.95
C THR A 501 -9.02 -11.22 -16.67
N LYS A 502 -9.96 -11.04 -17.61
CA LYS A 502 -10.45 -12.12 -18.48
C LYS A 502 -9.45 -12.50 -19.58
N THR A 503 -8.59 -11.57 -20.01
CA THR A 503 -7.63 -11.81 -21.09
C THR A 503 -6.52 -12.77 -20.67
N GLU A 504 -6.31 -13.85 -21.41
CA GLU A 504 -5.12 -14.68 -21.27
C GLU A 504 -3.91 -13.99 -21.91
N HIS A 505 -2.82 -13.89 -21.16
CA HIS A 505 -1.59 -13.28 -21.64
C HIS A 505 -0.65 -14.36 -22.17
N LYS A 506 -0.31 -14.28 -23.45
CA LYS A 506 0.71 -15.16 -24.03
C LYS A 506 2.08 -14.74 -23.50
N LEU A 507 2.73 -15.64 -22.78
CA LEU A 507 4.06 -15.42 -22.23
C LEU A 507 5.11 -15.47 -23.35
N SER A 508 5.96 -14.46 -23.36
CA SER A 508 7.17 -14.40 -24.15
C SER A 508 8.38 -14.20 -23.24
N ARG A 509 9.59 -14.32 -23.79
CA ARG A 509 10.84 -14.03 -23.06
C ARG A 509 10.96 -12.58 -22.60
N ASP A 510 10.22 -11.67 -23.23
CA ASP A 510 10.19 -10.25 -22.90
C ASP A 510 9.06 -9.91 -21.92
N SER A 511 8.36 -10.92 -21.39
CA SER A 511 7.31 -10.69 -20.39
C SER A 511 7.94 -10.22 -19.08
N PRO A 512 7.29 -9.29 -18.37
CA PRO A 512 7.71 -8.89 -17.03
C PRO A 512 7.89 -10.10 -16.09
N SER A 513 8.92 -10.04 -15.25
CA SER A 513 9.31 -11.13 -14.35
C SER A 513 8.17 -11.59 -13.44
N ASN A 514 7.38 -10.66 -12.89
CA ASN A 514 6.22 -10.97 -12.06
C ASN A 514 5.18 -11.85 -12.78
N LYS A 515 4.97 -11.65 -14.09
CA LYS A 515 4.06 -12.48 -14.91
C LYS A 515 4.63 -13.87 -15.16
N LEU A 516 5.95 -13.97 -15.33
CA LEU A 516 6.62 -15.27 -15.46
C LEU A 516 6.56 -16.04 -14.15
N LEU A 517 6.75 -15.39 -13.00
CA LEU A 517 6.78 -16.04 -11.69
C LEU A 517 5.46 -16.74 -11.32
N TYR A 518 4.30 -16.14 -11.63
CA TYR A 518 2.98 -16.67 -11.30
C TYR A 518 2.21 -17.22 -12.51
N ALA A 519 2.91 -17.45 -13.62
CA ALA A 519 2.33 -17.93 -14.88
C ALA A 519 1.49 -19.21 -14.75
N LYS A 520 1.87 -20.09 -13.83
CA LYS A 520 1.24 -21.40 -13.62
C LYS A 520 -0.02 -21.30 -12.76
N GLU A 521 0.02 -20.47 -11.71
CA GLU A 521 -1.07 -20.29 -10.76
C GLU A 521 -2.16 -19.35 -11.27
N ILE A 522 -1.84 -18.46 -12.21
CA ILE A 522 -2.76 -17.41 -12.66
C ILE A 522 -4.10 -17.95 -13.18
N SER A 523 -4.10 -19.10 -13.85
CA SER A 523 -5.32 -19.76 -14.34
C SER A 523 -6.21 -20.23 -13.19
N THR A 524 -5.61 -20.71 -12.10
CA THR A 524 -6.32 -21.11 -10.88
C THR A 524 -6.91 -19.89 -10.19
N TYR A 525 -6.15 -18.80 -10.06
CA TYR A 525 -6.67 -17.56 -9.46
C TYR A 525 -7.77 -16.92 -10.28
N LYS A 526 -7.68 -16.92 -11.62
CA LYS A 526 -8.77 -16.49 -12.51
C LYS A 526 -10.05 -17.28 -12.28
N ARG A 527 -9.94 -18.61 -12.16
CA ARG A 527 -11.07 -19.47 -11.82
C ARG A 527 -11.66 -19.13 -10.45
N MET A 528 -10.83 -18.84 -9.44
CA MET A 528 -11.31 -18.41 -8.13
C MET A 528 -12.11 -17.10 -8.21
N VAL A 529 -11.66 -16.12 -9.01
CA VAL A 529 -12.42 -14.87 -9.23
C VAL A 529 -13.77 -15.14 -9.90
N ASP A 530 -13.79 -16.01 -10.90
CA ASP A 530 -15.02 -16.38 -11.61
C ASP A 530 -16.02 -17.11 -10.69
N GLU A 531 -15.53 -18.04 -9.86
CA GLU A 531 -16.33 -18.73 -8.84
C GLU A 531 -16.81 -17.77 -7.75
N TYR A 532 -16.00 -16.80 -7.35
CA TYR A 532 -16.37 -15.76 -6.38
C TYR A 532 -17.54 -14.91 -6.89
N TYR A 533 -17.45 -14.36 -8.10
CA TYR A 533 -18.53 -13.55 -8.68
C TYR A 533 -19.80 -14.37 -8.93
N LYS A 534 -19.66 -15.62 -9.40
CA LYS A 534 -20.80 -16.53 -9.56
C LYS A 534 -21.45 -16.86 -8.21
N GLY A 535 -20.64 -17.13 -7.19
CA GLY A 535 -21.10 -17.42 -5.84
C GLY A 535 -21.89 -16.26 -5.23
N ILE A 536 -21.38 -15.02 -5.36
CA ILE A 536 -22.09 -13.82 -4.89
C ILE A 536 -23.43 -13.64 -5.61
N ARG A 537 -23.45 -13.84 -6.94
CA ARG A 537 -24.69 -13.74 -7.73
C ARG A 537 -25.75 -14.74 -7.27
N GLN A 538 -25.34 -15.92 -6.80
CA GLN A 538 -26.23 -16.98 -6.31
C GLN A 538 -26.68 -16.79 -4.85
N MET A 539 -26.10 -15.84 -4.11
CA MET A 539 -26.54 -15.52 -2.75
C MET A 539 -27.93 -14.89 -2.75
N VAL A 540 -28.62 -15.05 -1.62
CA VAL A 540 -29.87 -14.33 -1.34
C VAL A 540 -29.62 -12.83 -1.43
N SER A 541 -30.51 -12.10 -2.10
CA SER A 541 -30.42 -10.64 -2.22
C SER A 541 -30.61 -9.99 -0.84
N VAL A 542 -29.82 -8.95 -0.58
CA VAL A 542 -29.94 -8.14 0.63
C VAL A 542 -31.00 -7.08 0.39
N SER A 543 -32.03 -7.02 1.23
CA SER A 543 -33.07 -6.01 1.10
C SER A 543 -32.56 -4.61 1.48
N ASP A 544 -33.19 -3.56 0.95
CA ASP A 544 -32.88 -2.17 1.34
C ASP A 544 -33.03 -1.95 2.85
N GLN A 545 -34.00 -2.62 3.49
CA GLN A 545 -34.21 -2.52 4.94
C GLN A 545 -33.06 -3.14 5.75
N GLU A 546 -32.61 -4.34 5.36
CA GLU A 546 -31.46 -4.99 6.02
C GLU A 546 -30.18 -4.19 5.84
N MET A 547 -29.93 -3.69 4.62
CA MET A 547 -28.75 -2.88 4.34
C MET A 547 -28.77 -1.56 5.12
N ASN A 548 -29.91 -0.87 5.18
CA ASN A 548 -30.04 0.35 5.97
C ASN A 548 -29.80 0.08 7.46
N THR A 549 -30.39 -1.00 8.00
CA THR A 549 -30.17 -1.41 9.40
C THR A 549 -28.68 -1.61 9.68
N HIS A 550 -27.96 -2.33 8.82
CA HIS A 550 -26.52 -2.52 8.92
C HIS A 550 -25.75 -1.18 8.87
N LEU A 551 -26.09 -0.28 7.94
CA LEU A 551 -25.45 1.04 7.82
C LEU A 551 -25.71 1.93 9.04
N ALA A 552 -26.92 1.88 9.64
CA ALA A 552 -27.24 2.61 10.86
C ALA A 552 -26.48 2.09 12.09
N GLU A 553 -26.23 0.78 12.16
CA GLU A 553 -25.39 0.19 13.21
C GLU A 553 -23.93 0.65 13.09
N VAL A 554 -23.36 0.59 11.88
CA VAL A 554 -22.00 1.08 11.61
C VAL A 554 -21.88 2.58 11.89
N SER A 555 -22.87 3.38 11.46
CA SER A 555 -22.90 4.82 11.73
C SER A 555 -22.84 5.09 13.24
N ARG A 556 -23.71 4.43 14.03
CA ARG A 556 -23.77 4.59 15.48
C ARG A 556 -22.48 4.13 16.18
N ALA A 557 -21.84 3.07 15.71
CA ALA A 557 -20.63 2.53 16.32
C ALA A 557 -19.36 3.41 16.15
N HIS A 558 -19.38 4.33 15.17
CA HIS A 558 -18.17 5.04 14.74
C HIS A 558 -18.31 6.57 14.63
N THR A 559 -19.53 7.14 14.69
CA THR A 559 -19.77 8.59 14.58
C THR A 559 -18.91 9.40 15.56
N ASP A 560 -18.86 8.98 16.83
CA ASP A 560 -18.19 9.74 17.90
C ASP A 560 -16.66 9.66 17.82
N LYS A 561 -16.13 8.79 16.95
CA LYS A 561 -14.69 8.57 16.78
C LYS A 561 -14.07 9.51 15.74
N LEU A 562 -14.89 10.12 14.88
CA LEU A 562 -14.44 10.92 13.73
C LEU A 562 -14.61 12.42 13.95
N ASN A 563 -13.69 13.20 13.41
CA ASN A 563 -13.66 14.67 13.51
C ASN A 563 -14.61 15.35 12.49
N THR A 564 -15.91 15.09 12.61
CA THR A 564 -16.97 15.59 11.71
C THR A 564 -16.99 17.11 11.57
N GLN A 565 -16.80 17.86 12.66
CA GLN A 565 -16.79 19.33 12.64
C GLN A 565 -15.65 19.92 11.79
N VAL A 566 -14.47 19.32 11.86
CA VAL A 566 -13.32 19.76 11.07
C VAL A 566 -13.57 19.45 9.59
N ALA A 567 -14.13 18.27 9.29
CA ALA A 567 -14.50 17.90 7.92
C ALA A 567 -15.54 18.88 7.32
N LEU A 568 -16.57 19.23 8.08
CA LEU A 568 -17.59 20.21 7.68
C LEU A 568 -16.99 21.58 7.37
N HIS A 569 -16.05 22.04 8.20
CA HIS A 569 -15.39 23.31 7.97
C HIS A 569 -14.52 23.31 6.70
N GLN A 570 -13.78 22.22 6.43
CA GLN A 570 -13.01 22.10 5.19
C GLN A 570 -13.93 21.98 3.95
N LEU A 571 -15.06 21.26 4.05
CA LEU A 571 -16.08 21.24 3.00
C LEU A 571 -16.66 22.63 2.74
N TYR A 572 -16.91 23.42 3.79
CA TYR A 572 -17.36 24.79 3.64
C TYR A 572 -16.32 25.66 2.90
N ARG A 573 -15.01 25.44 3.09
CA ARG A 573 -13.99 26.16 2.31
C ARG A 573 -14.13 25.90 0.81
N TYR A 574 -14.51 24.69 0.40
CA TYR A 574 -14.85 24.41 -1.00
C TYR A 574 -16.13 25.13 -1.43
N ALA A 575 -17.15 25.18 -0.57
CA ALA A 575 -18.38 25.92 -0.85
C ALA A 575 -18.13 27.43 -1.00
N SER A 576 -17.28 28.03 -0.15
CA SER A 576 -16.88 29.44 -0.24
C SER A 576 -16.00 29.70 -1.48
N LYS A 577 -15.06 28.79 -1.81
CA LYS A 577 -14.22 28.93 -3.01
C LYS A 577 -15.03 28.91 -4.31
N TYR A 578 -16.03 28.04 -4.42
CA TYR A 578 -16.86 27.88 -5.62
C TYR A 578 -18.25 28.51 -5.49
N TYR A 579 -18.38 29.48 -4.58
CA TYR A 579 -19.65 30.03 -4.12
C TYR A 579 -20.58 30.46 -5.27
N ASP A 580 -20.09 31.33 -6.16
CA ASP A 580 -20.90 31.87 -7.27
C ASP A 580 -21.42 30.76 -8.18
N GLY A 581 -20.59 29.74 -8.44
CA GLY A 581 -20.97 28.59 -9.25
C GLY A 581 -22.07 27.76 -8.61
N ILE A 582 -22.03 27.60 -7.29
CA ILE A 582 -23.02 26.83 -6.54
C ILE A 582 -24.34 27.59 -6.49
N ILE A 583 -24.30 28.91 -6.26
CA ILE A 583 -25.48 29.76 -6.25
C ILE A 583 -26.18 29.71 -7.62
N MET A 584 -25.44 29.88 -8.72
CA MET A 584 -26.00 29.76 -10.08
C MET A 584 -26.66 28.39 -10.30
N SER A 585 -25.99 27.29 -9.93
CA SER A 585 -26.56 25.95 -10.09
C SER A 585 -27.82 25.72 -9.24
N LEU A 586 -27.90 26.31 -8.05
CA LEU A 586 -29.08 26.22 -7.19
C LEU A 586 -30.23 27.10 -7.69
N ASP A 587 -29.92 28.24 -8.30
CA ASP A 587 -30.92 29.13 -8.90
C ASP A 587 -31.45 28.57 -10.23
N GLU A 588 -30.71 27.73 -10.94
CA GLU A 588 -31.19 27.06 -12.15
C GLU A 588 -32.09 25.84 -11.84
N ASP A 589 -31.99 25.25 -10.64
CA ASP A 589 -32.76 24.05 -10.26
C ASP A 589 -34.08 24.42 -9.53
N PRO A 590 -35.27 24.13 -10.11
CA PRO A 590 -36.56 24.42 -9.48
C PRO A 590 -36.76 23.73 -8.12
N ALA A 591 -36.18 22.54 -7.94
CA ALA A 591 -36.25 21.82 -6.66
C ALA A 591 -35.39 22.49 -5.58
N ALA A 592 -34.33 23.19 -5.96
CA ALA A 592 -33.51 23.96 -5.04
C ALA A 592 -34.14 25.31 -4.68
N GLN A 593 -34.75 25.99 -5.66
CA GLN A 593 -35.52 27.22 -5.46
C GLN A 593 -36.68 27.02 -4.48
N SER A 594 -37.48 25.95 -4.67
CA SER A 594 -38.63 25.66 -3.80
C SER A 594 -38.25 25.44 -2.33
N LYS A 595 -37.02 24.96 -2.07
CA LYS A 595 -36.47 24.75 -0.73
C LYS A 595 -35.66 25.94 -0.20
N GLN A 596 -35.59 27.03 -0.95
CA GLN A 596 -34.82 28.24 -0.63
C GLN A 596 -33.36 27.95 -0.26
N LEU A 597 -32.71 27.01 -0.99
CA LEU A 597 -31.36 26.55 -0.65
C LEU A 597 -30.31 27.65 -0.82
N THR A 598 -30.48 28.53 -1.83
CA THR A 598 -29.64 29.70 -2.07
C THR A 598 -29.58 30.63 -0.86
N LEU A 599 -30.74 31.01 -0.32
CA LEU A 599 -30.85 31.90 0.84
C LEU A 599 -30.21 31.28 2.09
N ARG A 600 -30.42 29.97 2.30
CA ARG A 600 -29.82 29.27 3.44
C ARG A 600 -28.28 29.23 3.35
N LEU A 601 -27.72 29.02 2.15
CA LEU A 601 -26.28 29.05 1.94
C LEU A 601 -25.71 30.46 2.18
N GLN A 602 -26.40 31.50 1.71
CA GLN A 602 -26.04 32.91 1.97
C GLN A 602 -25.99 33.24 3.47
N GLN A 603 -26.99 32.80 4.25
CA GLN A 603 -27.03 33.00 5.71
C GLN A 603 -25.87 32.31 6.43
N ILE A 604 -25.54 31.08 6.02
CA ILE A 604 -24.41 30.34 6.56
C ILE A 604 -23.09 31.02 6.22
N ALA A 605 -22.95 31.51 4.98
CA ALA A 605 -21.75 32.20 4.54
C ALA A 605 -21.54 33.51 5.31
N ALA A 606 -22.60 34.29 5.53
CA ALA A 606 -22.56 35.49 6.36
C ALA A 606 -22.06 35.21 7.79
N ALA A 607 -22.60 34.17 8.42
CA ALA A 607 -22.23 33.76 9.78
C ALA A 607 -20.77 33.26 9.88
N LEU A 608 -20.27 32.54 8.87
CA LEU A 608 -18.92 32.00 8.85
C LEU A 608 -17.86 33.03 8.44
N GLU A 609 -18.17 33.92 7.49
CA GLU A 609 -17.25 34.95 6.97
C GLU A 609 -17.27 36.25 7.79
N ASN A 610 -18.12 36.34 8.83
CA ASN A 610 -18.29 37.55 9.65
C ASN A 610 -18.65 38.79 8.83
N LYS A 611 -19.41 38.59 7.75
CA LYS A 611 -19.99 39.68 6.95
C LYS A 611 -21.36 39.98 7.55
N VAL A 612 -21.55 41.20 8.03
CA VAL A 612 -22.89 41.72 8.37
C VAL A 612 -23.68 41.72 7.07
N THR A 613 -24.62 40.79 6.93
CA THR A 613 -25.60 40.86 5.85
C THR A 613 -26.56 41.98 6.18
N ASP A 614 -26.43 43.08 5.45
CA ASP A 614 -27.53 44.03 5.25
C ASP A 614 -28.58 43.31 4.40
N LEU A 615 -29.44 42.53 5.08
CA LEU A 615 -30.67 41.94 4.54
C LEU A 615 -31.85 42.83 4.92
#